data_AF-A0A3A9W878-F1
#
_entry.id   AF-A0A3A9W878-F1
#
_cell.length_a   1.000
_cell.length_b   1.000
_cell.length_c   1.000
_cell.angle_alpha   90.00
_cell.angle_beta   90.00
_cell.angle_gamma   90.00
#
_symmetry.space_group_name_H-M   'P 1'
#
loop_
_entity.id
_entity.type
_entity.pdbx_description
1 polymer ?
#
loop_
_entity_poly.entity_id
_entity_poly.type
_entity_poly.pdbx_seq_one_letter_code
_entity_poly.pdbx_strand_id
1 'polypeptide(L)'
;MDSFCICYNLVDHNNFPGIPPLPETYIVPVNNDRLGYVEKQATPQTLASFKIAYLETPHEQLLEICASLKIPVLEQQFRPAKKRKTFGLADILKDPKIKDVVINYINNKLSVFYALLIENQYAVVHNAQRKDPFEVHRLSIGASILNPILEFTKTDEGIDYAFSLKDGEKVIIPQNHSIQILLNEPSWITVNKSIYHISNLNANKLKPFFSKEKITIAKKHIKTYLDKVIIPVIKNVDVIANGFEIIIHKNIASYGIEIIQDFIKENYVAKVIFNYGQASFDYNSAKKTSSDVHFGENEEIQITQIKRDPNAEKEIIALLESKGLSINSNLLLELETSDDPLAIFNWVQTHHKELEKEGFEIILPDLENRSVNLDPHQIEIQNKKKMTGSMSKE
;
A
#
# COMPACT_ATOMS: atom_id res chain seq x y z
N MET A 1 9.32 -34.17 20.12
CA MET A 1 7.87 -33.93 20.16
C MET A 1 7.58 -33.09 18.94
N ASP A 2 6.83 -33.64 18.00
CA ASP A 2 6.45 -32.92 16.79
C ASP A 2 5.52 -31.77 17.22
N SER A 3 5.92 -30.53 16.96
CA SER A 3 5.03 -29.38 17.15
C SER A 3 4.15 -29.24 15.91
N PHE A 4 2.97 -28.64 16.04
CA PHE A 4 2.09 -28.39 14.91
C PHE A 4 1.98 -26.90 14.66
N CYS A 5 1.92 -26.50 13.39
CA CYS A 5 1.65 -25.13 13.01
C CYS A 5 0.47 -25.04 12.03
N ILE A 6 -0.08 -23.83 11.91
CA ILE A 6 -0.99 -23.48 10.82
C ILE A 6 -0.13 -23.16 9.61
N CYS A 7 -0.41 -23.82 8.48
CA CYS A 7 0.24 -23.55 7.20
C CYS A 7 -0.80 -23.13 6.17
N TYR A 8 -0.50 -22.07 5.44
CA TYR A 8 -1.34 -21.54 4.37
C TYR A 8 -0.88 -22.07 3.02
N ASN A 9 -1.78 -22.67 2.24
CA ASN A 9 -1.49 -23.17 0.89
C ASN A 9 -2.17 -22.27 -0.13
N LEU A 10 -1.37 -21.59 -0.95
CA LEU A 10 -1.86 -20.79 -2.08
C LEU A 10 -2.18 -21.72 -3.24
N VAL A 11 -3.46 -21.87 -3.59
CA VAL A 11 -3.92 -22.83 -4.61
C VAL A 11 -4.34 -22.10 -5.88
N ASP A 12 -3.75 -22.49 -7.00
CA ASP A 12 -4.11 -21.99 -8.32
C ASP A 12 -5.40 -22.63 -8.82
N HIS A 13 -6.35 -21.80 -9.26
CA HIS A 13 -7.59 -22.26 -9.86
C HIS A 13 -7.59 -22.01 -11.38
N ASN A 14 -6.88 -22.85 -12.12
CA ASN A 14 -6.71 -22.73 -13.58
C ASN A 14 -8.03 -22.69 -14.37
N ASN A 15 -9.13 -23.18 -13.79
CA ASN A 15 -10.45 -23.17 -14.40
C ASN A 15 -11.16 -21.81 -14.31
N PHE A 16 -10.63 -20.83 -13.56
CA PHE A 16 -11.23 -19.51 -13.35
C PHE A 16 -10.29 -18.37 -13.82
N PRO A 17 -10.39 -17.95 -15.09
CA PRO A 17 -9.49 -16.94 -15.65
C PRO A 17 -9.59 -15.59 -14.93
N GLY A 18 -8.46 -15.15 -14.36
CA GLY A 18 -8.33 -13.87 -13.66
C GLY A 18 -8.54 -13.96 -12.15
N ILE A 19 -8.85 -15.14 -11.60
CA ILE A 19 -8.85 -15.37 -10.17
C ILE A 19 -7.40 -15.63 -9.72
N PRO A 20 -6.85 -14.85 -8.77
CA PRO A 20 -5.54 -15.12 -8.18
C PRO A 20 -5.54 -16.42 -7.36
N PRO A 21 -4.37 -16.94 -6.95
CA PRO A 21 -4.30 -18.11 -6.08
C PRO A 21 -5.06 -17.86 -4.78
N LEU A 22 -5.92 -18.79 -4.37
CA LEU A 22 -6.75 -18.64 -3.17
C LEU A 22 -6.14 -19.44 -2.01
N PRO A 23 -6.10 -18.88 -0.79
CA PRO A 23 -5.45 -19.52 0.34
C PRO A 23 -6.36 -20.57 1.00
N GLU A 24 -5.83 -21.76 1.19
CA GLU A 24 -6.38 -22.81 2.04
C GLU A 24 -5.54 -22.97 3.31
N THR A 25 -6.14 -23.47 4.40
CA THR A 25 -5.49 -23.58 5.71
C THR A 25 -5.40 -25.01 6.19
N TYR A 26 -4.21 -25.40 6.63
CA TYR A 26 -3.89 -26.75 7.05
C TYR A 26 -3.11 -26.77 8.36
N ILE A 27 -3.26 -27.85 9.12
CA ILE A 27 -2.42 -28.19 10.27
C ILE A 27 -1.32 -29.12 9.76
N VAL A 28 -0.08 -28.74 10.01
CA VAL A 28 1.11 -29.45 9.52
C VAL A 28 2.08 -29.64 10.69
N PRO A 29 2.66 -30.84 10.86
CA PRO A 29 3.71 -31.06 11.86
C PRO A 29 5.01 -30.37 11.41
N VAL A 30 5.75 -29.86 12.39
CA VAL A 30 7.03 -29.17 12.20
C VAL A 30 8.11 -29.96 12.93
N ASN A 31 9.07 -30.47 12.16
CA ASN A 31 10.20 -31.24 12.67
C ASN A 31 11.50 -30.60 12.19
N ASN A 32 12.34 -30.15 13.13
CA ASN A 32 13.58 -29.41 12.84
C ASN A 32 13.36 -28.23 11.86
N ASP A 33 12.32 -27.42 12.13
CA ASP A 33 11.87 -26.28 11.31
C ASP A 33 11.42 -26.62 9.88
N ARG A 34 11.19 -27.90 9.58
CA ARG A 34 10.69 -28.37 8.27
C ARG A 34 9.24 -28.81 8.36
N LEU A 35 8.46 -28.46 7.34
CA LEU A 35 7.04 -28.79 7.23
C LEU A 35 6.83 -30.24 6.78
N GLY A 36 6.07 -31.02 7.55
CA GLY A 36 5.70 -32.39 7.21
C GLY A 36 4.55 -32.49 6.20
N TYR A 37 3.83 -33.60 6.25
CA TYR A 37 2.61 -33.82 5.46
C TYR A 37 1.39 -33.17 6.13
N VAL A 38 0.33 -32.93 5.36
CA VAL A 38 -0.94 -32.42 5.92
C VAL A 38 -1.51 -33.41 6.91
N GLU A 39 -1.71 -32.96 8.15
CA GLU A 39 -2.36 -33.75 9.18
C GLU A 39 -3.88 -33.59 9.08
N LYS A 40 -4.37 -32.34 9.08
CA LYS A 40 -5.79 -31.99 8.95
C LYS A 40 -5.97 -30.63 8.28
N GLN A 41 -7.18 -30.37 7.80
CA GLN A 41 -7.60 -29.00 7.48
C GLN A 41 -7.74 -28.20 8.79
N ALA A 42 -7.30 -26.94 8.79
CA ALA A 42 -7.40 -26.07 9.96
C ALA A 42 -8.82 -25.49 10.04
N THR A 43 -9.64 -26.06 10.93
CA THR A 43 -10.95 -25.54 11.32
C THR A 43 -10.93 -25.27 12.83
N PRO A 44 -11.86 -24.48 13.37
CA PRO A 44 -11.93 -24.25 14.82
C PRO A 44 -11.96 -25.56 15.63
N GLN A 45 -12.67 -26.59 15.16
CA GLN A 45 -12.72 -27.88 15.85
C GLN A 45 -11.38 -28.62 15.80
N THR A 46 -10.69 -28.63 14.66
CA THR A 46 -9.40 -29.34 14.55
C THR A 46 -8.31 -28.59 15.29
N LEU A 47 -8.24 -27.26 15.19
CA LEU A 47 -7.28 -26.45 15.96
C LEU A 47 -7.43 -26.67 17.47
N ALA A 48 -8.67 -26.73 17.98
CA ALA A 48 -8.93 -27.08 19.37
C ALA A 48 -8.44 -28.50 19.73
N SER A 49 -8.68 -29.50 18.87
CA SER A 49 -8.22 -30.88 19.11
C SER A 49 -6.69 -31.01 19.15
N PHE A 50 -5.98 -30.19 18.36
CA PHE A 50 -4.52 -30.12 18.33
C PHE A 50 -3.94 -29.13 19.36
N LYS A 51 -4.80 -28.46 20.15
CA LYS A 51 -4.42 -27.43 21.14
C LYS A 51 -3.59 -26.28 20.53
N ILE A 52 -3.90 -25.91 19.29
CA ILE A 52 -3.27 -24.78 18.60
C ILE A 52 -4.09 -23.51 18.89
N ALA A 53 -3.49 -22.56 19.62
CA ALA A 53 -4.10 -21.27 19.88
C ALA A 53 -4.12 -20.42 18.60
N TYR A 54 -5.26 -19.81 18.31
CA TYR A 54 -5.43 -18.93 17.15
C TYR A 54 -6.33 -17.72 17.43
N LEU A 55 -7.23 -17.81 18.42
CA LEU A 55 -8.05 -16.68 18.87
C LEU A 55 -7.16 -15.57 19.43
N GLU A 56 -7.57 -14.32 19.22
CA GLU A 56 -6.81 -13.12 19.62
C GLU A 56 -5.40 -13.06 18.99
N THR A 57 -5.19 -13.81 17.89
CA THR A 57 -3.98 -13.73 17.08
C THR A 57 -4.34 -13.41 15.63
N PRO A 58 -3.40 -12.92 14.81
CA PRO A 58 -3.64 -12.69 13.38
C PRO A 58 -4.13 -13.92 12.61
N HIS A 59 -3.90 -15.14 13.13
CA HIS A 59 -4.47 -16.36 12.54
C HIS A 59 -6.00 -16.37 12.51
N GLU A 60 -6.69 -15.74 13.47
CA GLU A 60 -8.15 -15.65 13.49
C GLU A 60 -8.68 -14.97 12.23
N GLN A 61 -8.19 -13.77 11.93
CA GLN A 61 -8.56 -13.01 10.74
C GLN A 61 -8.14 -13.73 9.46
N LEU A 62 -6.97 -14.36 9.44
CA LEU A 62 -6.51 -15.14 8.28
C LEU A 62 -7.42 -16.35 8.01
N LEU A 63 -7.85 -17.07 9.05
CA LEU A 63 -8.78 -18.20 8.92
C LEU A 63 -10.15 -17.75 8.40
N GLU A 64 -10.65 -16.59 8.85
CA GLU A 64 -11.88 -16.00 8.33
C GLU A 64 -11.75 -15.62 6.85
N ILE A 65 -10.63 -15.00 6.47
CA ILE A 65 -10.34 -14.68 5.06
C ILE A 65 -10.33 -15.97 4.22
N CYS A 66 -9.57 -16.99 4.64
CA CYS A 66 -9.53 -18.29 3.96
C CYS A 66 -10.92 -18.95 3.86
N ALA A 67 -11.75 -18.85 4.89
CA ALA A 67 -13.12 -19.37 4.86
C ALA A 67 -14.00 -18.62 3.85
N SER A 68 -13.91 -17.28 3.81
CA SER A 68 -14.68 -16.43 2.91
C SER A 68 -14.29 -16.59 1.43
N LEU A 69 -13.03 -16.94 1.16
CA LEU A 69 -12.50 -17.11 -0.20
C LEU A 69 -12.69 -18.53 -0.78
N LYS A 70 -13.29 -19.47 -0.04
CA LYS A 70 -13.59 -20.80 -0.59
C LYS A 70 -14.55 -20.68 -1.78
N ILE A 71 -14.31 -21.45 -2.84
CA ILE A 71 -15.13 -21.44 -4.05
C ILE A 71 -16.64 -21.56 -3.76
N PRO A 72 -17.12 -22.52 -2.94
CA PRO A 72 -18.56 -22.62 -2.65
C PRO A 72 -19.15 -21.40 -1.93
N VAL A 73 -18.34 -20.68 -1.14
CA VAL A 73 -18.75 -19.47 -0.42
C VAL A 73 -18.87 -18.31 -1.40
N LEU A 74 -17.87 -18.12 -2.27
CA LEU A 74 -17.91 -17.14 -3.35
C LEU A 74 -19.11 -17.38 -4.28
N GLU A 75 -19.37 -18.64 -4.64
CA GLU A 75 -20.54 -19.02 -5.44
C GLU A 75 -21.85 -18.62 -4.78
N GLN A 76 -22.01 -18.91 -3.49
CA GLN A 76 -23.21 -18.57 -2.75
C GLN A 76 -23.39 -17.05 -2.62
N GLN A 77 -22.32 -16.33 -2.33
CA GLN A 77 -22.34 -14.88 -2.09
C GLN A 77 -22.69 -14.07 -3.34
N PHE A 78 -22.13 -14.44 -4.50
CA PHE A 78 -22.30 -13.69 -5.75
C PHE A 78 -23.35 -14.29 -6.69
N ARG A 79 -24.14 -15.28 -6.21
CA ARG A 79 -25.19 -15.89 -7.00
C ARG A 79 -26.32 -14.90 -7.28
N PRO A 80 -26.72 -14.69 -8.56
CA PRO A 80 -27.88 -13.89 -8.88
C PRO A 80 -29.19 -14.56 -8.37
N ALA A 81 -30.08 -13.76 -7.77
CA ALA A 81 -31.31 -14.24 -7.11
C ALA A 81 -32.25 -15.12 -7.96
N LYS A 82 -32.18 -15.02 -9.30
CA LYS A 82 -33.09 -15.73 -10.24
C LYS A 82 -32.47 -16.94 -10.95
N LYS A 83 -31.27 -17.41 -10.58
CA LYS A 83 -30.56 -18.49 -11.32
C LYS A 83 -30.64 -19.86 -10.62
N ARG A 84 -30.57 -20.94 -11.43
CA ARG A 84 -30.69 -22.37 -11.03
C ARG A 84 -29.56 -22.80 -10.08
N LYS A 85 -29.75 -23.94 -9.39
CA LYS A 85 -28.77 -24.54 -8.45
C LYS A 85 -27.43 -24.96 -9.09
N THR A 86 -27.37 -25.14 -10.40
CA THR A 86 -26.15 -25.56 -11.13
C THR A 86 -25.30 -24.39 -11.62
N PHE A 87 -25.60 -23.15 -11.19
CA PHE A 87 -24.87 -21.95 -11.60
C PHE A 87 -23.64 -21.77 -10.70
N GLY A 88 -22.49 -22.22 -11.17
CA GLY A 88 -21.22 -22.19 -10.43
C GLY A 88 -20.40 -20.91 -10.68
N LEU A 89 -19.22 -20.82 -10.07
CA LEU A 89 -18.39 -19.62 -10.13
C LEU A 89 -17.97 -19.29 -11.56
N ALA A 90 -17.64 -20.29 -12.37
CA ALA A 90 -17.32 -20.10 -13.78
C ALA A 90 -18.44 -19.41 -14.57
N ASP A 91 -19.70 -19.66 -14.22
CA ASP A 91 -20.84 -19.00 -14.88
C ASP A 91 -21.07 -17.59 -14.34
N ILE A 92 -20.84 -17.35 -13.05
CA ILE A 92 -20.85 -16.01 -12.44
C ILE A 92 -19.83 -15.10 -13.13
N LEU A 93 -18.62 -15.61 -13.36
CA LEU A 93 -17.51 -14.85 -13.94
C LEU A 93 -17.65 -14.57 -15.45
N LYS A 94 -18.69 -15.07 -16.13
CA LYS A 94 -18.98 -14.75 -17.53
C LYS A 94 -19.59 -13.35 -17.69
N ASP A 95 -20.28 -12.84 -16.67
CA ASP A 95 -20.78 -11.47 -16.67
C ASP A 95 -19.64 -10.52 -16.28
N PRO A 96 -19.20 -9.60 -17.16
CA PRO A 96 -18.06 -8.72 -16.87
C PRO A 96 -18.26 -7.85 -15.62
N LYS A 97 -19.48 -7.34 -15.40
CA LYS A 97 -19.74 -6.46 -14.25
C LYS A 97 -19.66 -7.22 -12.94
N ILE A 98 -20.24 -8.43 -12.91
CA ILE A 98 -20.20 -9.28 -11.72
C ILE A 98 -18.78 -9.81 -11.50
N LYS A 99 -18.07 -10.15 -12.58
CA LYS A 99 -16.66 -10.57 -12.53
C LYS A 99 -15.79 -9.52 -11.86
N ASP A 100 -15.92 -8.25 -12.24
CA ASP A 100 -15.14 -7.16 -11.64
C ASP A 100 -15.44 -7.01 -10.14
N VAL A 101 -16.71 -7.13 -9.74
CA VAL A 101 -17.11 -7.11 -8.32
C VAL A 101 -16.51 -8.28 -7.54
N VAL A 102 -16.55 -9.50 -8.10
CA VAL A 102 -15.97 -10.70 -7.46
C VAL A 102 -14.44 -10.57 -7.34
N ILE A 103 -13.77 -10.14 -8.41
CA ILE A 103 -12.31 -9.96 -8.41
C ILE A 103 -11.91 -8.89 -7.40
N ASN A 104 -12.63 -7.76 -7.33
CA ASN A 104 -12.34 -6.73 -6.34
C ASN A 104 -12.55 -7.22 -4.90
N TYR A 105 -13.61 -7.99 -4.64
CA TYR A 105 -13.81 -8.61 -3.33
C TYR A 105 -12.65 -9.52 -2.94
N ILE A 106 -12.21 -10.39 -3.87
CA ILE A 106 -11.09 -11.30 -3.65
C ILE A 106 -9.79 -10.52 -3.43
N ASN A 107 -9.49 -9.53 -4.27
CA ASN A 107 -8.28 -8.73 -4.15
C ASN A 107 -8.20 -7.99 -2.81
N ASN A 108 -9.32 -7.42 -2.34
CA ASN A 108 -9.38 -6.75 -1.05
C ASN A 108 -9.08 -7.70 0.11
N LYS A 109 -9.64 -8.93 0.07
CA LYS A 109 -9.38 -9.95 1.08
C LYS A 109 -7.94 -10.47 1.02
N LEU A 110 -7.40 -10.68 -0.18
CA LEU A 110 -6.02 -11.12 -0.38
C LEU A 110 -4.99 -10.06 0.01
N SER A 111 -5.28 -8.78 -0.20
CA SER A 111 -4.45 -7.67 0.24
C SER A 111 -4.18 -7.75 1.75
N VAL A 112 -5.26 -7.90 2.54
CA VAL A 112 -5.17 -8.07 3.99
C VAL A 112 -4.47 -9.38 4.36
N PHE A 113 -4.79 -10.47 3.65
CA PHE A 113 -4.17 -11.78 3.87
C PHE A 113 -2.65 -11.73 3.73
N TYR A 114 -2.12 -11.19 2.63
CA TYR A 114 -0.68 -11.12 2.40
C TYR A 114 0.00 -10.17 3.39
N ALA A 115 -0.62 -9.03 3.72
CA ALA A 115 -0.07 -8.12 4.74
C ALA A 115 0.15 -8.85 6.09
N LEU A 116 -0.90 -9.50 6.61
CA LEU A 116 -0.83 -10.24 7.88
C LEU A 116 0.14 -11.42 7.82
N LEU A 117 0.13 -12.18 6.72
CA LEU A 117 0.98 -13.36 6.55
C LEU A 117 2.47 -12.99 6.56
N ILE A 118 2.82 -11.89 5.90
CA ILE A 118 4.20 -11.41 5.77
C ILE A 118 4.67 -10.75 7.07
N GLU A 119 3.86 -9.89 7.67
CA GLU A 119 4.17 -9.23 8.94
C GLU A 119 4.46 -10.24 10.05
N ASN A 120 3.69 -11.33 10.11
CA ASN A 120 3.82 -12.34 11.16
C ASN A 120 4.71 -13.54 10.76
N GLN A 121 5.33 -13.52 9.57
CA GLN A 121 6.22 -14.57 9.07
C GLN A 121 5.60 -15.99 9.11
N TYR A 122 4.30 -16.12 8.81
CA TYR A 122 3.61 -17.40 8.90
C TYR A 122 3.98 -18.37 7.78
N ALA A 123 3.90 -19.67 8.08
CA ALA A 123 4.22 -20.73 7.15
C ALA A 123 3.28 -20.72 5.93
N VAL A 124 3.86 -20.67 4.74
CA VAL A 124 3.15 -20.61 3.47
C VAL A 124 3.77 -21.53 2.44
N VAL A 125 2.93 -22.19 1.66
CA VAL A 125 3.30 -23.06 0.55
C VAL A 125 2.49 -22.68 -0.69
N HIS A 126 2.95 -23.09 -1.86
CA HIS A 126 2.22 -22.88 -3.12
C HIS A 126 1.94 -24.19 -3.85
N ASN A 127 0.67 -24.39 -4.21
CA ASN A 127 0.14 -25.56 -4.91
C ASN A 127 0.52 -26.91 -4.30
N ALA A 128 0.74 -26.98 -2.99
CA ALA A 128 1.07 -28.23 -2.33
C ALA A 128 -0.13 -29.19 -2.37
N GLN A 129 0.09 -30.45 -2.76
CA GLN A 129 -0.95 -31.48 -2.63
C GLN A 129 -0.86 -32.12 -1.25
N ARG A 130 -1.99 -32.62 -0.73
CA ARG A 130 -2.02 -33.26 0.61
C ARG A 130 -1.10 -34.46 0.76
N LYS A 131 -0.73 -35.10 -0.35
CA LYS A 131 0.16 -36.28 -0.39
C LYS A 131 1.63 -35.90 -0.52
N ASP A 132 1.94 -34.63 -0.72
CA ASP A 132 3.30 -34.15 -0.84
C ASP A 132 3.75 -33.57 0.51
N PRO A 133 5.04 -33.71 0.88
CA PRO A 133 5.58 -32.96 2.01
C PRO A 133 5.47 -31.46 1.71
N PHE A 134 4.83 -30.71 2.61
CA PHE A 134 4.61 -29.27 2.41
C PHE A 134 5.92 -28.49 2.30
N GLU A 135 7.00 -28.97 2.93
CA GLU A 135 8.33 -28.37 2.85
C GLU A 135 8.84 -28.20 1.40
N VAL A 136 8.51 -29.11 0.49
CA VAL A 136 8.95 -29.04 -0.92
C VAL A 136 8.35 -27.83 -1.65
N HIS A 137 7.16 -27.43 -1.20
CA HIS A 137 6.34 -26.35 -1.75
C HIS A 137 6.43 -25.07 -0.93
N ARG A 138 7.24 -25.06 0.14
CA ARG A 138 7.40 -23.92 1.03
C ARG A 138 7.90 -22.71 0.27
N LEU A 139 7.25 -21.59 0.52
CA LEU A 139 7.70 -20.28 0.11
C LEU A 139 8.40 -19.61 1.29
N SER A 140 9.51 -18.94 0.98
CA SER A 140 10.16 -18.01 1.89
C SER A 140 9.46 -16.65 1.83
N ILE A 141 9.68 -15.82 2.85
CA ILE A 141 9.16 -14.44 2.87
C ILE A 141 10.34 -13.50 2.64
N GLY A 142 10.22 -12.63 1.64
CA GLY A 142 11.21 -11.60 1.34
C GLY A 142 11.28 -10.58 2.47
N ALA A 143 12.49 -10.13 2.80
CA ALA A 143 12.73 -9.21 3.91
C ALA A 143 12.42 -7.74 3.58
N SER A 144 12.19 -7.41 2.31
CA SER A 144 12.08 -6.03 1.83
C SER A 144 10.97 -5.88 0.79
N ILE A 145 10.54 -4.63 0.59
CA ILE A 145 9.68 -4.25 -0.53
C ILE A 145 10.54 -4.05 -1.77
N LEU A 146 10.15 -4.68 -2.87
CA LEU A 146 10.81 -4.51 -4.15
C LEU A 146 10.40 -3.19 -4.81
N ASN A 147 11.38 -2.38 -5.17
CA ASN A 147 11.15 -1.11 -5.84
C ASN A 147 11.39 -1.26 -7.35
N PRO A 148 10.37 -1.03 -8.20
CA PRO A 148 10.52 -1.13 -9.64
C PRO A 148 11.44 -0.02 -10.20
N ILE A 149 12.31 -0.42 -11.11
CA ILE A 149 13.15 0.46 -11.92
C ILE A 149 12.76 0.26 -13.38
N LEU A 150 12.50 1.36 -14.06
CA LEU A 150 12.23 1.41 -15.48
C LEU A 150 13.44 2.01 -16.21
N GLU A 151 14.10 1.20 -17.02
CA GLU A 151 15.26 1.62 -17.79
C GLU A 151 14.88 1.88 -19.25
N PHE A 152 15.32 3.01 -19.81
CA PHE A 152 15.20 3.38 -21.22
C PHE A 152 16.57 3.48 -21.87
N THR A 153 16.72 2.95 -23.08
CA THR A 153 17.93 3.08 -23.87
C THR A 153 17.59 3.53 -25.28
N LYS A 154 18.16 4.66 -25.70
CA LYS A 154 18.02 5.16 -27.08
C LYS A 154 18.77 4.25 -28.03
N THR A 155 18.14 3.89 -29.14
CA THR A 155 18.74 3.04 -30.19
C THR A 155 18.52 3.68 -31.55
N ASP A 156 19.22 3.16 -32.57
CA ASP A 156 19.05 3.63 -33.95
C ASP A 156 17.65 3.29 -34.51
N GLU A 157 17.02 2.23 -34.01
CA GLU A 157 15.72 1.74 -34.47
C GLU A 157 14.52 2.30 -33.66
N GLY A 158 14.80 2.92 -32.51
CA GLY A 158 13.80 3.48 -31.60
C GLY A 158 14.26 3.51 -30.15
N ILE A 159 13.51 2.88 -29.25
CA ILE A 159 13.80 2.87 -27.80
C ILE A 159 13.65 1.45 -27.28
N ASP A 160 14.67 0.98 -26.58
CA ASP A 160 14.55 -0.21 -25.75
C ASP A 160 14.15 0.20 -24.33
N TYR A 161 13.23 -0.54 -23.72
CA TYR A 161 12.92 -0.38 -22.31
C TYR A 161 12.85 -1.70 -21.56
N ALA A 162 13.21 -1.67 -20.27
CA ALA A 162 13.26 -2.83 -19.38
C ALA A 162 12.71 -2.49 -18.00
N PHE A 163 12.08 -3.47 -17.34
CA PHE A 163 11.79 -3.38 -15.91
C PHE A 163 12.77 -4.26 -15.12
N SER A 164 13.28 -3.72 -14.03
CA SER A 164 13.96 -4.48 -12.99
C SER A 164 13.38 -4.16 -11.62
N LEU A 165 13.66 -5.01 -10.62
CA LEU A 165 13.16 -4.86 -9.26
C LEU A 165 14.34 -4.74 -8.29
N LYS A 166 14.43 -3.63 -7.57
CA LYS A 166 15.48 -3.37 -6.58
C LYS A 166 15.10 -3.96 -5.22
N ASP A 167 15.94 -4.84 -4.70
CA ASP A 167 15.91 -5.44 -3.36
C ASP A 167 17.14 -4.97 -2.59
N GLY A 168 17.02 -3.89 -1.80
CA GLY A 168 18.18 -3.25 -1.19
C GLY A 168 19.19 -2.82 -2.24
N GLU A 169 20.42 -3.34 -2.20
CA GLU A 169 21.46 -3.07 -3.21
C GLU A 169 21.42 -4.02 -4.41
N LYS A 170 20.61 -5.07 -4.38
CA LYS A 170 20.51 -6.06 -5.46
C LYS A 170 19.44 -5.63 -6.47
N VAL A 171 19.67 -5.98 -7.73
CA VAL A 171 18.73 -5.76 -8.83
C VAL A 171 18.30 -7.10 -9.40
N ILE A 172 16.99 -7.34 -9.42
CA ILE A 172 16.36 -8.55 -9.95
C ILE A 172 15.91 -8.23 -11.37
N ILE A 173 16.49 -8.94 -12.34
CA ILE A 173 16.07 -8.92 -13.74
C ILE A 173 14.98 -10.00 -13.92
N PRO A 174 13.73 -9.64 -14.26
CA PRO A 174 12.61 -10.58 -14.27
C PRO A 174 12.85 -11.83 -15.14
N GLN A 175 13.48 -11.68 -16.30
CA GLN A 175 13.75 -12.78 -17.23
C GLN A 175 14.67 -13.86 -16.63
N ASN A 176 15.57 -13.48 -15.71
CA ASN A 176 16.56 -14.38 -15.12
C ASN A 176 16.04 -15.12 -13.89
N HIS A 177 14.78 -14.89 -13.51
CA HIS A 177 14.20 -15.39 -12.26
C HIS A 177 12.87 -16.11 -12.52
N SER A 178 12.57 -17.10 -11.70
CA SER A 178 11.24 -17.71 -11.71
C SER A 178 10.30 -16.79 -10.94
N ILE A 179 9.44 -16.08 -11.69
CA ILE A 179 8.47 -15.13 -11.12
C ILE A 179 7.05 -15.61 -11.36
N GLN A 180 6.25 -15.62 -10.29
CA GLN A 180 4.81 -15.81 -10.37
C GLN A 180 4.09 -14.62 -9.73
N ILE A 181 3.02 -14.15 -10.37
CA ILE A 181 2.18 -13.11 -9.81
C ILE A 181 1.13 -13.75 -8.90
N LEU A 182 1.09 -13.32 -7.64
CA LEU A 182 0.12 -13.75 -6.64
C LEU A 182 -1.06 -12.77 -6.57
N LEU A 183 -0.79 -11.47 -6.68
CA LEU A 183 -1.80 -10.40 -6.72
C LEU A 183 -1.28 -9.24 -7.57
N ASN A 184 -2.17 -8.62 -8.36
CA ASN A 184 -1.78 -7.54 -9.28
C ASN A 184 -1.77 -6.15 -8.63
N GLU A 185 -2.63 -5.92 -7.65
CA GLU A 185 -2.81 -4.63 -6.98
C GLU A 185 -3.55 -4.82 -5.63
N PRO A 186 -2.89 -4.54 -4.48
CA PRO A 186 -1.45 -4.32 -4.34
C PRO A 186 -0.63 -5.50 -4.88
N SER A 187 0.59 -5.22 -5.30
CA SER A 187 1.38 -6.18 -6.08
C SER A 187 2.14 -7.15 -5.19
N TRP A 188 1.76 -8.42 -5.27
CA TRP A 188 2.44 -9.53 -4.61
C TRP A 188 2.92 -10.52 -5.64
N ILE A 189 4.19 -10.89 -5.57
CA ILE A 189 4.81 -11.87 -6.47
C ILE A 189 5.65 -12.87 -5.69
N THR A 190 5.97 -14.01 -6.30
CA THR A 190 7.11 -14.83 -5.89
C THR A 190 8.29 -14.55 -6.79
N VAL A 191 9.50 -14.55 -6.23
CA VAL A 191 10.78 -14.57 -6.96
C VAL A 191 11.57 -15.74 -6.39
N ASN A 192 11.86 -16.77 -7.21
CA ASN A 192 12.63 -17.95 -6.79
C ASN A 192 12.13 -18.55 -5.45
N LYS A 193 10.82 -18.81 -5.35
CA LYS A 193 10.12 -19.29 -4.14
C LYS A 193 10.10 -18.34 -2.93
N SER A 194 10.40 -17.06 -3.09
CA SER A 194 10.26 -16.06 -2.02
C SER A 194 9.16 -15.06 -2.35
N ILE A 195 8.23 -14.80 -1.42
CA ILE A 195 7.13 -13.85 -1.60
C ILE A 195 7.64 -12.42 -1.36
N TYR A 196 7.29 -11.50 -2.26
CA TYR A 196 7.62 -10.09 -2.15
C TYR A 196 6.42 -9.19 -2.46
N HIS A 197 6.39 -8.04 -1.79
CA HIS A 197 5.58 -6.90 -2.19
C HIS A 197 6.35 -6.06 -3.21
N ILE A 198 5.66 -5.55 -4.25
CA ILE A 198 6.22 -4.54 -5.17
C ILE A 198 5.55 -3.20 -4.89
N SER A 199 6.34 -2.16 -4.67
CA SER A 199 5.81 -0.80 -4.50
C SER A 199 5.34 -0.21 -5.84
N ASN A 200 4.18 0.45 -5.81
CA ASN A 200 3.69 1.38 -6.85
C ASN A 200 3.67 0.89 -8.32
N LEU A 201 3.71 -0.42 -8.57
CA LEU A 201 3.65 -1.00 -9.91
C LEU A 201 2.68 -2.15 -9.93
N ASN A 202 1.68 -2.13 -10.82
CA ASN A 202 0.80 -3.27 -11.05
C ASN A 202 1.60 -4.46 -11.63
N ALA A 203 1.57 -5.61 -10.96
CA ALA A 203 2.44 -6.75 -11.28
C ALA A 203 2.23 -7.30 -12.71
N ASN A 204 1.05 -7.13 -13.33
CA ASN A 204 0.83 -7.53 -14.72
C ASN A 204 1.78 -6.84 -15.71
N LYS A 205 2.29 -5.65 -15.37
CA LYS A 205 3.23 -4.90 -16.22
C LYS A 205 4.59 -5.60 -16.36
N LEU A 206 4.92 -6.52 -15.44
CA LEU A 206 6.14 -7.32 -15.50
C LEU A 206 6.04 -8.54 -16.43
N LYS A 207 4.83 -9.00 -16.77
CA LYS A 207 4.62 -10.20 -17.60
C LYS A 207 5.42 -10.23 -18.90
N PRO A 208 5.52 -9.13 -19.67
CA PRO A 208 6.33 -9.10 -20.89
C PRO A 208 7.82 -9.39 -20.64
N PHE A 209 8.31 -9.13 -19.43
CA PHE A 209 9.72 -9.26 -19.04
C PHE A 209 10.07 -10.63 -18.46
N PHE A 210 9.10 -11.52 -18.28
CA PHE A 210 9.37 -12.89 -17.85
C PHE A 210 10.07 -13.72 -18.93
N SER A 211 9.90 -13.35 -20.21
CA SER A 211 10.54 -14.03 -21.34
C SER A 211 11.55 -13.17 -22.11
N LYS A 212 11.52 -11.85 -21.91
CA LYS A 212 12.40 -10.89 -22.59
C LYS A 212 13.08 -9.99 -21.57
N GLU A 213 14.36 -9.72 -21.76
CA GLU A 213 15.06 -8.74 -20.91
C GLU A 213 14.52 -7.33 -21.13
N LYS A 214 14.25 -6.99 -22.39
CA LYS A 214 13.84 -5.66 -22.85
C LYS A 214 12.84 -5.73 -23.99
N ILE A 215 12.15 -4.61 -24.21
CA ILE A 215 11.16 -4.43 -25.29
C ILE A 215 11.56 -3.24 -26.14
N THR A 216 11.64 -3.45 -27.44
CA THR A 216 11.93 -2.41 -28.43
C THR A 216 10.64 -1.76 -28.91
N ILE A 217 10.60 -0.42 -28.86
CA ILE A 217 9.55 0.43 -29.40
C ILE A 217 10.12 1.12 -30.65
N ALA A 218 9.60 0.77 -31.83
CA ALA A 218 10.02 1.38 -33.08
C ALA A 218 9.66 2.88 -33.14
N LYS A 219 10.52 3.70 -33.80
CA LYS A 219 10.36 5.17 -33.91
C LYS A 219 8.93 5.66 -34.14
N LYS A 220 8.25 5.11 -35.13
CA LYS A 220 6.87 5.46 -35.52
C LYS A 220 5.80 5.25 -34.44
N HIS A 221 6.10 4.49 -33.38
CA HIS A 221 5.16 4.15 -32.31
C HIS A 221 5.56 4.71 -30.95
N ILE A 222 6.71 5.38 -30.85
CA ILE A 222 7.27 5.90 -29.60
C ILE A 222 6.23 6.73 -28.85
N LYS A 223 5.71 7.80 -29.47
CA LYS A 223 4.78 8.72 -28.82
C LYS A 223 3.55 8.00 -28.26
N THR A 224 2.84 7.26 -29.10
CA THR A 224 1.63 6.53 -28.69
C THR A 224 1.91 5.49 -27.61
N TYR A 225 3.07 4.82 -27.65
CA TYR A 225 3.42 3.81 -26.66
C TYR A 225 3.78 4.44 -25.32
N LEU A 226 4.58 5.51 -25.34
CA LEU A 226 4.95 6.24 -24.14
C LEU A 226 3.70 6.77 -23.44
N ASP A 227 2.80 7.43 -24.16
CA ASP A 227 1.56 7.99 -23.62
C ASP A 227 0.67 6.93 -22.95
N LYS A 228 0.50 5.77 -23.60
CA LYS A 228 -0.46 4.74 -23.16
C LYS A 228 0.10 3.77 -22.13
N VAL A 229 1.40 3.48 -22.18
CA VAL A 229 2.01 2.38 -21.43
C VAL A 229 3.00 2.88 -20.39
N ILE A 230 3.85 3.84 -20.77
CA ILE A 230 4.96 4.29 -19.92
C ILE A 230 4.54 5.41 -18.98
N ILE A 231 3.94 6.50 -19.47
CA ILE A 231 3.58 7.67 -18.65
C ILE A 231 2.72 7.29 -17.43
N PRO A 232 1.74 6.37 -17.52
CA PRO A 232 0.98 5.95 -16.34
C PRO A 232 1.84 5.24 -15.27
N VAL A 233 2.96 4.64 -15.67
CA VAL A 233 3.83 3.85 -14.78
C VAL A 233 5.01 4.68 -14.28
N ILE A 234 5.60 5.50 -15.14
CA ILE A 234 6.82 6.28 -14.88
C ILE A 234 6.66 7.24 -13.69
N LYS A 235 5.43 7.70 -13.44
CA LYS A 235 5.06 8.59 -12.34
C LYS A 235 5.32 8.04 -10.94
N ASN A 236 5.46 6.73 -10.80
CA ASN A 236 5.57 6.10 -9.47
C ASN A 236 6.76 5.13 -9.35
N VAL A 237 7.62 5.07 -10.35
CA VAL A 237 8.78 4.17 -10.38
C VAL A 237 10.06 4.95 -10.63
N ASP A 238 11.20 4.38 -10.21
CA ASP A 238 12.50 4.97 -10.50
C ASP A 238 12.84 4.78 -11.99
N VAL A 239 13.46 5.79 -12.58
CA VAL A 239 13.78 5.81 -14.02
C VAL A 239 15.27 5.93 -14.22
N ILE A 240 15.81 5.12 -15.13
CA ILE A 240 17.15 5.24 -15.67
C ILE A 240 17.01 5.45 -17.18
N ALA A 241 17.71 6.42 -17.75
CA ALA A 241 17.66 6.66 -19.19
C ALA A 241 19.07 6.83 -19.75
N ASN A 242 19.39 6.03 -20.76
CA ASN A 242 20.65 6.02 -21.46
C ASN A 242 20.45 6.63 -22.86
N GLY A 243 21.15 7.73 -23.15
CA GLY A 243 21.02 8.45 -24.42
C GLY A 243 19.79 9.37 -24.52
N PHE A 244 19.12 9.63 -23.39
CA PHE A 244 18.09 10.66 -23.24
C PHE A 244 18.54 11.68 -22.20
N GLU A 245 18.05 12.91 -22.32
CA GLU A 245 18.22 13.90 -21.28
C GLU A 245 17.26 13.58 -20.11
N ILE A 246 17.82 13.42 -18.91
CA ILE A 246 17.05 13.34 -17.68
C ILE A 246 17.32 14.59 -16.85
N ILE A 247 16.28 15.36 -16.59
CA ILE A 247 16.34 16.47 -15.65
C ILE A 247 15.87 15.95 -14.29
N ILE A 248 16.78 15.88 -13.32
CA ILE A 248 16.46 15.44 -11.96
C ILE A 248 16.30 16.66 -11.05
N HIS A 249 15.12 16.85 -10.50
CA HIS A 249 14.84 17.88 -9.49
C HIS A 249 14.80 17.25 -8.09
N LYS A 250 15.63 17.77 -7.19
CA LYS A 250 15.72 17.34 -5.78
C LYS A 250 15.51 18.46 -4.78
N ASN A 251 15.35 19.70 -5.25
CA ASN A 251 15.25 20.85 -4.38
C ASN A 251 13.80 21.03 -3.93
N ILE A 252 13.60 21.17 -2.62
CA ILE A 252 12.32 21.54 -2.02
C ILE A 252 12.05 23.00 -2.40
N ALA A 253 10.94 23.24 -3.09
CA ALA A 253 10.49 24.56 -3.52
C ALA A 253 9.71 25.29 -2.42
N SER A 254 8.83 24.56 -1.73
CA SER A 254 8.14 25.03 -0.53
C SER A 254 7.74 23.82 0.33
N TYR A 255 7.29 24.08 1.56
CA TYR A 255 6.81 23.05 2.46
C TYR A 255 5.72 23.62 3.35
N GLY A 256 4.85 22.75 3.84
CA GLY A 256 3.70 23.18 4.62
C GLY A 256 3.25 22.16 5.65
N ILE A 257 2.38 22.62 6.54
CA ILE A 257 1.71 21.82 7.57
C ILE A 257 0.22 21.85 7.27
N GLU A 258 -0.36 20.68 7.06
CA GLU A 258 -1.79 20.47 6.98
C GLU A 258 -2.29 19.85 8.28
N ILE A 259 -3.22 20.52 8.97
CA ILE A 259 -3.85 19.95 10.16
C ILE A 259 -4.96 18.99 9.74
N ILE A 260 -4.85 17.73 10.16
CA ILE A 260 -5.80 16.67 9.81
C ILE A 260 -6.32 15.97 11.07
N GLN A 261 -7.46 15.30 10.95
CA GLN A 261 -8.00 14.47 12.02
C GLN A 261 -7.38 13.06 11.95
N ASP A 262 -6.84 12.59 13.07
CA ASP A 262 -6.52 11.17 13.27
C ASP A 262 -7.77 10.47 13.81
N PHE A 263 -8.44 9.70 12.95
CA PHE A 263 -9.68 9.00 13.29
C PHE A 263 -9.48 7.85 14.29
N ILE A 264 -8.25 7.39 14.51
CA ILE A 264 -7.96 6.29 15.43
C ILE A 264 -7.84 6.82 16.86
N LYS A 265 -7.14 7.94 17.02
CA LYS A 265 -6.94 8.61 18.33
C LYS A 265 -8.00 9.67 18.64
N GLU A 266 -8.88 9.98 17.68
CA GLU A 266 -9.90 11.03 17.76
C GLU A 266 -9.33 12.43 18.10
N ASN A 267 -8.09 12.72 17.67
CA ASN A 267 -7.43 14.01 17.85
C ASN A 267 -7.00 14.64 16.52
N TYR A 268 -6.50 15.88 16.56
CA TYR A 268 -5.92 16.54 15.38
C TYR A 268 -4.39 16.53 15.43
N VAL A 269 -3.78 16.27 14.28
CA VAL A 269 -2.34 16.14 14.10
C VAL A 269 -1.86 16.94 12.88
N ALA A 270 -0.58 17.25 12.85
CA ALA A 270 0.08 17.98 11.77
C ALA A 270 0.69 17.02 10.74
N LYS A 271 0.24 17.09 9.49
CA LYS A 271 0.84 16.40 8.35
C LYS A 271 1.75 17.36 7.59
N VAL A 272 3.01 17.00 7.41
CA VAL A 272 3.97 17.82 6.66
C VAL A 272 3.92 17.46 5.18
N ILE A 273 3.90 18.48 4.33
CA ILE A 273 3.86 18.35 2.87
C ILE A 273 5.10 19.04 2.30
N PHE A 274 5.88 18.33 1.49
CA PHE A 274 7.03 18.88 0.77
C PHE A 274 6.69 19.07 -0.70
N ASN A 275 6.80 20.30 -1.18
CA ASN A 275 6.58 20.66 -2.58
C ASN A 275 7.94 20.79 -3.29
N TYR A 276 8.11 20.05 -4.39
CA TYR A 276 9.31 20.04 -5.23
C TYR A 276 9.05 20.69 -6.60
N GLY A 277 8.13 21.66 -6.66
CA GLY A 277 7.70 22.37 -7.85
C GLY A 277 6.48 21.72 -8.51
N GLN A 278 6.71 20.73 -9.38
CA GLN A 278 5.61 20.07 -10.13
C GLN A 278 5.02 18.85 -9.41
N ALA A 279 5.57 18.47 -8.25
CA ALA A 279 5.05 17.38 -7.43
C ALA A 279 5.19 17.71 -5.95
N SER A 280 4.22 17.23 -5.17
CA SER A 280 4.22 17.31 -3.71
C SER A 280 4.20 15.91 -3.10
N PHE A 281 4.86 15.77 -1.96
CA PHE A 281 4.93 14.52 -1.21
C PHE A 281 4.59 14.77 0.25
N ASP A 282 3.62 14.03 0.76
CA ASP A 282 3.35 14.00 2.20
C ASP A 282 4.52 13.27 2.89
N TYR A 283 4.95 13.76 4.05
CA TYR A 283 6.06 13.18 4.78
C TYR A 283 5.81 11.70 5.12
N ASN A 284 4.57 11.37 5.47
CA ASN A 284 4.12 10.01 5.76
C ASN A 284 3.92 9.12 4.52
N SER A 285 4.09 9.66 3.30
CA SER A 285 3.99 8.87 2.07
C SER A 285 5.26 8.05 1.84
N ALA A 286 5.08 6.78 1.46
CA ALA A 286 6.18 5.93 1.01
C ALA A 286 6.67 6.26 -0.43
N LYS A 287 5.99 7.16 -1.15
CA LYS A 287 6.37 7.57 -2.51
C LYS A 287 7.66 8.39 -2.47
N LYS A 288 8.67 7.97 -3.25
CA LYS A 288 10.03 8.56 -3.26
C LYS A 288 10.31 9.45 -4.47
N THR A 289 9.67 9.15 -5.59
CA THR A 289 9.92 9.79 -6.88
C THR A 289 8.61 10.06 -7.61
N SER A 290 8.63 11.07 -8.48
CA SER A 290 7.57 11.36 -9.43
C SER A 290 8.23 11.76 -10.75
N SER A 291 8.01 10.98 -11.80
CA SER A 291 8.62 11.25 -13.10
C SER A 291 7.56 11.56 -14.15
N ASP A 292 7.92 12.37 -15.13
CA ASP A 292 7.10 12.67 -16.30
C ASP A 292 7.93 12.66 -17.57
N VAL A 293 7.27 12.47 -18.71
CA VAL A 293 7.92 12.44 -20.03
C VAL A 293 7.39 13.58 -20.88
N HIS A 294 8.30 14.40 -21.37
CA HIS A 294 8.02 15.51 -22.26
C HIS A 294 8.59 15.24 -23.65
N PHE A 295 7.83 15.65 -24.67
CA PHE A 295 8.31 15.66 -26.06
C PHE A 295 8.65 17.09 -26.43
N GLY A 296 9.92 17.34 -26.74
CA GLY A 296 10.39 18.62 -27.27
C GLY A 296 9.92 18.88 -28.70
N GLU A 297 10.25 20.05 -29.24
CA GLU A 297 9.81 20.51 -30.57
C GLU A 297 10.26 19.59 -31.72
N ASN A 298 11.39 18.90 -31.56
CA ASN A 298 11.95 17.95 -32.53
C ASN A 298 11.60 16.48 -32.27
N GLU A 299 10.54 16.21 -31.49
CA GLU A 299 10.20 14.87 -30.96
C GLU A 299 11.31 14.25 -30.09
N GLU A 300 12.21 15.09 -29.56
CA GLU A 300 13.19 14.67 -28.57
C GLU A 300 12.52 14.37 -27.24
N ILE A 301 12.85 13.22 -26.66
CA ILE A 301 12.29 12.79 -25.38
C ILE A 301 13.16 13.35 -24.27
N GLN A 302 12.51 14.09 -23.38
CA GLN A 302 13.07 14.56 -22.14
C GLN A 302 12.30 13.93 -20.98
N ILE A 303 13.02 13.36 -20.03
CA ILE A 303 12.42 12.78 -18.82
C ILE A 303 12.69 13.72 -17.67
N THR A 304 11.64 14.19 -17.02
CA THR A 304 11.76 14.97 -15.79
C THR A 304 11.50 14.05 -14.62
N GLN A 305 12.46 13.91 -13.72
CA GLN A 305 12.31 13.11 -12.50
C GLN A 305 12.44 13.99 -11.27
N ILE A 306 11.38 14.05 -10.48
CA ILE A 306 11.40 14.66 -9.15
C ILE A 306 11.72 13.57 -8.15
N LYS A 307 12.73 13.79 -7.32
CA LYS A 307 13.19 12.84 -6.31
C LYS A 307 13.29 13.53 -4.97
N ARG A 308 12.62 12.94 -3.96
CA ARG A 308 12.70 13.42 -2.58
C ARG A 308 14.14 13.43 -2.10
N ASP A 309 14.49 14.43 -1.30
CA ASP A 309 15.75 14.51 -0.57
C ASP A 309 15.49 14.27 0.92
N PRO A 310 15.63 13.03 1.41
CA PRO A 310 15.34 12.71 2.80
C PRO A 310 16.22 13.44 3.81
N ASN A 311 17.41 13.92 3.41
CA ASN A 311 18.27 14.66 4.32
C ASN A 311 17.73 16.09 4.52
N ALA A 312 17.37 16.78 3.42
CA ALA A 312 16.75 18.09 3.49
C ALA A 312 15.37 18.05 4.20
N GLU A 313 14.56 17.01 3.93
CA GLU A 313 13.28 16.82 4.63
C GLU A 313 13.49 16.65 6.14
N LYS A 314 14.49 15.87 6.56
CA LYS A 314 14.80 15.67 7.99
C LYS A 314 15.22 16.97 8.69
N GLU A 315 15.97 17.84 8.02
CA GLU A 315 16.34 19.14 8.59
C GLU A 315 15.11 20.01 8.86
N ILE A 316 14.12 20.00 7.96
CA ILE A 316 12.87 20.74 8.13
C ILE A 316 12.00 20.13 9.24
N ILE A 317 11.92 18.80 9.31
CA ILE A 317 11.21 18.11 10.40
C ILE A 317 11.84 18.43 11.76
N ALA A 318 13.17 18.48 11.84
CA ALA A 318 13.87 18.83 13.08
C ALA A 318 13.53 20.24 13.58
N LEU A 319 13.18 21.19 12.69
CA LEU A 319 12.68 22.51 13.09
C LEU A 319 11.36 22.39 13.85
N LEU A 320 10.44 21.55 13.38
CA LEU A 320 9.16 21.31 14.03
C LEU A 320 9.32 20.56 15.36
N GLU A 321 10.22 19.59 15.41
CA GLU A 321 10.56 18.88 16.66
C GLU A 321 11.15 19.83 17.70
N SER A 322 12.00 20.77 17.28
CA SER A 322 12.57 21.79 18.18
C SER A 322 11.52 22.72 18.79
N LYS A 323 10.32 22.81 18.18
CA LYS A 323 9.16 23.57 18.65
C LYS A 323 8.18 22.71 19.46
N GLY A 324 8.60 21.53 19.90
CA GLY A 324 7.86 20.67 20.82
C GLY A 324 6.90 19.68 20.17
N LEU A 325 6.93 19.52 18.84
CA LEU A 325 6.22 18.44 18.18
C LEU A 325 7.04 17.13 18.23
N SER A 326 6.34 16.01 18.15
CA SER A 326 6.92 14.66 18.12
C SER A 326 6.32 13.88 16.97
N ILE A 327 7.11 13.00 16.35
CA ILE A 327 6.65 12.16 15.24
C ILE A 327 6.00 10.89 15.81
N ASN A 328 4.75 10.65 15.43
CA ASN A 328 4.04 9.43 15.82
C ASN A 328 4.33 8.24 14.89
N SER A 329 3.75 7.07 15.18
CA SER A 329 3.96 5.84 14.41
C SER A 329 3.57 5.95 12.92
N ASN A 330 2.72 6.90 12.57
CA ASN A 330 2.24 7.14 11.21
C ASN A 330 3.00 8.27 10.51
N LEU A 331 4.14 8.71 11.06
CA LEU A 331 4.92 9.84 10.55
C LEU A 331 4.13 11.16 10.48
N LEU A 332 3.14 11.32 11.37
CA LEU A 332 2.42 12.57 11.58
C LEU A 332 2.97 13.23 12.85
N LEU A 333 2.92 14.57 12.92
CA LEU A 333 3.41 15.31 14.07
C LEU A 333 2.30 15.62 15.06
N GLU A 334 2.55 15.32 16.33
CA GLU A 334 1.62 15.55 17.44
C GLU A 334 2.33 16.09 18.68
N LEU A 335 1.56 16.64 19.62
CA LEU A 335 2.04 17.05 20.93
C LEU A 335 1.97 15.85 21.88
N GLU A 336 3.13 15.33 22.28
CA GLU A 336 3.25 14.10 23.09
C GLU A 336 2.51 14.16 24.45
N THR A 337 2.33 15.36 25.01
CA THR A 337 1.86 15.57 26.38
C THR A 337 0.49 16.23 26.50
N SER A 338 -0.36 16.16 25.47
CA SER A 338 -1.67 16.82 25.49
C SER A 338 -2.84 15.83 25.43
N ASP A 339 -3.65 15.82 26.50
CA ASP A 339 -4.97 15.14 26.51
C ASP A 339 -6.04 15.93 25.74
N ASP A 340 -5.76 17.17 25.31
CA ASP A 340 -6.68 17.99 24.52
C ASP A 340 -6.61 17.63 23.02
N PRO A 341 -7.71 17.12 22.41
CA PRO A 341 -7.77 16.77 20.99
C PRO A 341 -7.52 17.94 20.02
N LEU A 342 -7.68 19.18 20.49
CA LEU A 342 -7.52 20.41 19.69
C LEU A 342 -6.20 21.13 19.95
N ALA A 343 -5.30 20.57 20.78
CA ALA A 343 -4.08 21.27 21.20
C ALA A 343 -3.17 21.69 20.04
N ILE A 344 -3.18 20.94 18.93
CA ILE A 344 -2.39 21.30 17.74
C ILE A 344 -2.80 22.66 17.16
N PHE A 345 -4.08 23.04 17.24
CA PHE A 345 -4.55 24.36 16.78
C PHE A 345 -3.96 25.49 17.63
N ASN A 346 -3.89 25.30 18.95
CA ASN A 346 -3.26 26.26 19.87
C ASN A 346 -1.75 26.38 19.61
N TRP A 347 -1.10 25.25 19.31
CA TRP A 347 0.31 25.24 18.93
C TRP A 347 0.56 25.99 17.62
N VAL A 348 -0.26 25.77 16.59
CA VAL A 348 -0.18 26.50 15.31
C VAL A 348 -0.40 27.99 15.55
N GLN A 349 -1.41 28.37 16.34
CA GLN A 349 -1.67 29.77 16.68
C GLN A 349 -0.47 30.43 17.37
N THR A 350 0.17 29.73 18.30
CA THR A 350 1.34 30.23 19.06
C THR A 350 2.57 30.42 18.17
N HIS A 351 2.81 29.49 17.24
CA HIS A 351 4.02 29.48 16.40
C HIS A 351 3.81 30.07 14.99
N HIS A 352 2.60 30.50 14.65
CA HIS A 352 2.21 30.92 13.29
C HIS A 352 3.21 31.85 12.61
N LYS A 353 3.57 32.96 13.27
CA LYS A 353 4.47 33.98 12.71
C LYS A 353 5.89 33.45 12.50
N GLU A 354 6.33 32.54 13.35
CA GLU A 354 7.67 31.95 13.25
C GLU A 354 7.70 30.94 12.10
N LEU A 355 6.67 30.10 11.99
CA LEU A 355 6.49 29.14 10.91
C LEU A 355 6.43 29.82 9.53
N GLU A 356 5.66 30.91 9.39
CA GLU A 356 5.62 31.69 8.14
C GLU A 356 6.99 32.28 7.77
N LYS A 357 7.75 32.74 8.77
CA LYS A 357 9.11 33.29 8.56
C LYS A 357 10.11 32.20 8.16
N GLU A 358 9.94 31.00 8.69
CA GLU A 358 10.72 29.82 8.32
C GLU A 358 10.32 29.29 6.93
N GLY A 359 9.13 29.64 6.43
CA GLY A 359 8.67 29.33 5.07
C GLY A 359 7.60 28.24 5.01
N PHE A 360 6.98 27.90 6.15
CA PHE A 360 5.87 26.95 6.19
C PHE A 360 4.57 27.58 5.69
N GLU A 361 3.93 26.91 4.73
CA GLU A 361 2.52 27.14 4.38
C GLU A 361 1.61 26.38 5.35
N ILE A 362 0.65 27.05 5.98
CA ILE A 362 -0.26 26.43 6.97
C ILE A 362 -1.63 26.19 6.33
N ILE A 363 -2.09 24.95 6.35
CA ILE A 363 -3.40 24.52 5.83
C ILE A 363 -4.24 24.01 7.00
N LEU A 364 -5.38 24.65 7.23
CA LEU A 364 -6.32 24.26 8.29
C LEU A 364 -7.48 23.45 7.69
N PRO A 365 -8.05 22.48 8.44
CA PRO A 365 -9.17 21.70 7.98
C PRO A 365 -10.46 22.53 7.98
N ASP A 366 -11.40 22.15 7.13
CA ASP A 366 -12.78 22.61 7.25
C ASP A 366 -13.51 21.80 8.34
N LEU A 367 -14.10 22.49 9.31
CA LEU A 367 -14.94 21.89 10.35
C LEU A 367 -16.40 22.19 10.03
N GLU A 368 -17.19 21.16 9.70
CA GLU A 368 -18.62 21.30 9.37
C GLU A 368 -18.89 22.34 8.25
N ASN A 369 -18.05 22.37 7.21
CA ASN A 369 -18.07 23.38 6.13
C ASN A 369 -17.81 24.83 6.60
N ARG A 370 -17.10 25.01 7.72
CA ARG A 370 -16.62 26.30 8.20
C ARG A 370 -15.10 26.27 8.32
N SER A 371 -14.46 27.30 7.80
CA SER A 371 -13.02 27.47 7.93
C SER A 371 -12.67 27.84 9.37
N VAL A 372 -11.61 27.22 9.89
CA VAL A 372 -11.10 27.52 11.23
C VAL A 372 -10.45 28.89 11.24
N ASN A 373 -10.84 29.74 12.20
CA ASN A 373 -10.16 31.01 12.46
C ASN A 373 -9.26 30.87 13.71
N LEU A 374 -7.97 31.17 13.56
CA LEU A 374 -6.97 31.16 14.64
C LEU A 374 -6.72 32.53 15.26
N ASP A 375 -7.51 33.55 14.94
CA ASP A 375 -7.42 34.87 15.56
C ASP A 375 -7.72 34.77 17.07
N PRO A 376 -7.06 35.59 17.91
CA PRO A 376 -7.38 35.64 19.33
C PRO A 376 -8.79 36.23 19.53
N HIS A 377 -9.65 35.47 20.21
CA HIS A 377 -11.01 35.90 20.55
C HIS A 377 -11.18 35.96 22.07
N GLN A 378 -11.92 36.96 22.55
CA GLN A 378 -12.25 37.12 23.97
C GLN A 378 -13.73 36.81 24.18
N ILE A 379 -14.03 35.87 25.07
CA ILE A 379 -15.40 35.58 25.51
C ILE A 379 -15.63 36.24 26.86
N GLU A 380 -16.55 37.21 26.91
CA GLU A 380 -17.03 37.78 28.17
C GLU A 380 -18.33 37.12 28.60
N ILE A 381 -18.34 36.54 29.80
CA ILE A 381 -19.53 35.93 30.40
C ILE A 381 -20.07 36.86 31.49
N GLN A 382 -21.27 37.39 31.30
CA GLN A 382 -21.95 38.22 32.31
C GLN A 382 -23.15 37.48 32.92
N ASN A 383 -23.14 37.32 34.24
CA ASN A 383 -24.26 36.76 34.99
C ASN A 383 -25.21 37.89 35.46
N LYS A 384 -26.44 37.92 34.94
CA LYS A 384 -27.50 38.78 35.47
C LYS A 384 -28.38 38.01 36.45
N LYS A 385 -28.23 38.29 37.75
CA LYS A 385 -29.12 37.80 38.79
C LYS A 385 -30.42 38.62 38.77
N LYS A 386 -31.54 38.01 38.35
CA LYS A 386 -32.86 38.65 38.37
C LYS A 386 -33.34 38.73 39.84
N MET A 387 -33.25 39.90 40.46
CA MET A 387 -33.88 40.12 41.77
C MET A 387 -35.40 40.19 41.59
N THR A 388 -36.11 39.11 41.91
CA THR A 388 -37.54 39.16 42.21
C THR A 388 -37.70 39.78 43.60
N GLY A 389 -37.93 41.09 43.65
CA GLY A 389 -38.33 41.77 44.88
C GLY A 389 -39.69 41.26 45.33
N SER A 390 -39.71 40.60 46.49
CA SER A 390 -40.91 40.44 47.31
C SER A 390 -40.79 41.44 48.46
N MET A 391 -41.70 42.41 48.51
CA MET A 391 -42.05 43.11 49.75
C MET A 391 -43.58 43.15 49.83
N SER A 392 -44.08 42.12 50.52
CA SER A 392 -45.02 42.16 51.64
C SER A 392 -46.09 43.26 51.71
N LYS A 393 -47.33 42.73 51.78
CA LYS A 393 -48.55 43.23 52.42
C LYS A 393 -48.37 44.35 53.46
N GLU A 394 -49.23 45.37 53.34
CA GLU A 394 -50.20 45.73 54.38
C GLU A 394 -51.61 45.56 53.83
#